data_AF-A0A1Q7LGI4-F1
#
_entry.id   AF-A0A1Q7LGI4-F1
#
_cell.length_a   1.000
_cell.length_b   1.000
_cell.length_c   1.000
_cell.angle_alpha   90.00
_cell.angle_beta   90.00
_cell.angle_gamma   90.00
#
_symmetry.space_group_name_H-M   'P 1'
#
loop_
_entity.id
_entity.type
_entity.pdbx_description
1 polymer ?
#
loop_
_entity_poly.entity_id
_entity_poly.type
_entity_poly.pdbx_seq_one_letter_code
_entity_poly.pdbx_strand_id
1 'polypeptide(L)'
;MLTCLVLAASPGCSAQSSPSTTPQTAPSEKVVIDTDIGDDIDDAFAVALALRSPELQILGITTTFGDTETRAKLLDRFLGEVGRADIPVAAGVPTPPKAVLTQRRYAEGGHFAKSSHPDAITFLLDLIRRNPGEITLIAIGPLMNVGAAVDKDPDTFRKLKRIVMMGGSIKRGYGDMGYGPPHGPEPEWNIVNDIPSAQKLFAAGVPLFVMPLDSTQLKLDEVKRAFLFRQGTPITDALTLLYRQWGQETPTLFDPMTIAFLVKPSLCPVQPMHIRVDEKGFTRSDPGPPNANSFNAQVCLDSSPDAFFRFFLNRLAAP
;
A
#
# COMPACT_ATOMS: atom_id res chain seq x y z
N MET A 1 48.21 67.71 43.33
CA MET A 1 46.79 68.07 43.11
C MET A 1 46.13 66.93 42.36
N LEU A 2 44.98 66.47 42.89
CA LEU A 2 44.04 65.46 42.39
C LEU A 2 44.09 65.12 40.89
N THR A 3 44.03 63.83 40.53
CA THR A 3 42.91 63.31 39.72
C THR A 3 42.73 61.79 39.88
N CYS A 4 41.51 61.38 40.22
CA CYS A 4 41.05 60.00 40.37
C CYS A 4 41.00 59.25 39.03
N LEU A 5 41.47 58.00 39.02
CA LEU A 5 41.22 57.04 37.94
C LEU A 5 39.94 56.25 38.25
N VAL A 6 38.95 56.33 37.37
CA VAL A 6 37.71 55.54 37.43
C VAL A 6 37.93 54.23 36.67
N LEU A 7 37.83 53.10 37.37
CA LEU A 7 37.75 51.75 36.78
C LEU A 7 36.28 51.45 36.46
N ALA A 8 35.93 51.33 35.18
CA ALA A 8 34.64 50.83 34.72
C ALA A 8 34.75 49.33 34.43
N ALA A 9 33.91 48.53 35.08
CA ALA A 9 33.78 47.09 34.88
C ALA A 9 32.90 46.79 33.66
N SER A 10 33.35 45.91 32.77
CA SER A 10 32.57 45.34 31.67
C SER A 10 31.91 44.03 32.12
N PRO A 11 30.60 43.83 31.92
CA PRO A 11 29.93 42.58 32.28
C PRO A 11 30.13 41.51 31.19
N GLY A 12 30.34 40.27 31.63
CA GLY A 12 30.58 39.11 30.77
C GLY A 12 29.37 38.70 29.94
N CYS A 13 29.65 38.28 28.70
CA CYS A 13 28.68 37.60 27.82
C CYS A 13 28.35 36.22 28.38
N SER A 14 27.18 36.06 28.97
CA SER A 14 26.54 34.77 29.18
C SER A 14 25.81 34.35 27.90
N ALA A 15 26.34 33.37 27.17
CA ALA A 15 25.68 32.74 26.05
C ALA A 15 24.49 31.91 26.57
N GLN A 16 23.26 32.35 26.27
CA GLN A 16 22.06 31.55 26.49
C GLN A 16 21.94 30.52 25.35
N SER A 17 22.06 29.24 25.69
CA SER A 17 21.76 28.14 24.79
C SER A 17 20.25 27.98 24.65
N SER A 18 19.72 28.25 23.47
CA SER A 18 18.33 27.90 23.11
C SER A 18 18.17 26.38 23.13
N PRO A 19 17.09 25.83 23.72
CA PRO A 19 16.84 24.39 23.68
C PRO A 19 16.53 23.98 22.24
N SER A 20 17.29 22.98 21.75
CA SER A 20 17.03 22.31 20.48
C SER A 20 15.70 21.57 20.56
N THR A 21 14.65 22.12 19.94
CA THR A 21 13.43 21.38 19.64
C THR A 21 13.76 20.28 18.65
N THR A 22 13.82 19.04 19.13
CA THR A 22 13.70 17.84 18.29
C THR A 22 12.38 17.93 17.50
N PRO A 23 12.37 17.71 16.18
CA PRO A 23 11.12 17.67 15.42
C PRO A 23 10.26 16.54 15.99
N GLN A 24 9.08 16.89 16.50
CA GLN A 24 8.06 15.94 16.88
C GLN A 24 7.60 15.24 15.59
N THR A 25 8.04 14.00 15.38
CA THR A 25 7.56 13.15 14.29
C THR A 25 6.04 13.09 14.39
N ALA A 26 5.35 13.45 13.30
CA ALA A 26 3.90 13.28 13.22
C ALA A 26 3.55 11.82 13.59
N PRO A 27 2.43 11.58 14.31
CA PRO A 27 2.06 10.23 14.70
C PRO A 27 1.91 9.36 13.46
N SER A 28 2.57 8.21 13.45
CA SER A 28 2.52 7.26 12.33
C SER A 28 1.11 6.71 12.15
N GLU A 29 0.67 6.61 10.90
CA GLU A 29 -0.64 6.08 10.58
C GLU A 29 -0.67 4.56 10.72
N LYS A 30 -1.60 4.05 11.53
CA LYS A 30 -1.81 2.61 11.71
C LYS A 30 -2.40 2.00 10.44
N VAL A 31 -1.70 1.02 9.88
CA VAL A 31 -2.12 0.35 8.65
C VAL A 31 -2.15 -1.17 8.79
N VAL A 32 -3.06 -1.79 8.04
CA VAL A 32 -3.06 -3.22 7.72
C VAL A 32 -2.99 -3.35 6.21
N ILE A 33 -2.16 -4.24 5.69
CA ILE A 33 -2.01 -4.48 4.24
C ILE A 33 -2.66 -5.82 3.90
N ASP A 34 -3.59 -5.84 2.95
CA ASP A 34 -4.21 -7.04 2.38
C ASP A 34 -3.73 -7.22 0.94
N THR A 35 -2.98 -8.29 0.67
CA THR A 35 -2.14 -8.46 -0.53
C THR A 35 -2.23 -9.87 -1.09
N ASP A 36 -2.09 -10.02 -2.41
CA ASP A 36 -1.91 -11.31 -3.09
C ASP A 36 -0.48 -11.47 -3.64
N ILE A 37 0.51 -10.98 -2.88
CA ILE A 37 1.94 -11.10 -3.17
C ILE A 37 2.35 -12.50 -3.68
N GLY A 38 3.15 -12.52 -4.76
CA GLY A 38 3.89 -13.70 -5.18
C GLY A 38 3.57 -14.21 -6.59
N ASP A 39 2.47 -13.74 -7.21
CA ASP A 39 2.15 -14.03 -8.62
C ASP A 39 2.78 -12.96 -9.52
N ASP A 40 2.26 -11.73 -9.43
CA ASP A 40 2.99 -10.52 -9.84
C ASP A 40 3.94 -10.06 -8.72
N ILE A 41 4.85 -9.15 -9.06
CA ILE A 41 5.89 -8.68 -8.16
C ILE A 41 5.56 -7.33 -7.52
N ASP A 42 4.62 -6.58 -8.06
CA ASP A 42 4.38 -5.22 -7.60
C ASP A 42 3.87 -5.13 -6.16
N ASP A 43 3.15 -6.13 -5.65
CA ASP A 43 2.86 -6.27 -4.21
C ASP A 43 4.13 -6.25 -3.36
N ALA A 44 5.19 -6.97 -3.79
CA ALA A 44 6.45 -7.03 -3.05
C ALA A 44 7.10 -5.64 -3.00
N PHE A 45 7.01 -4.87 -4.09
CA PHE A 45 7.44 -3.48 -4.11
C PHE A 45 6.57 -2.57 -3.24
N ALA A 46 5.27 -2.84 -3.12
CA ALA A 46 4.36 -2.10 -2.26
C ALA A 46 4.68 -2.35 -0.78
N VAL A 47 4.83 -3.62 -0.38
CA VAL A 47 5.25 -4.00 0.98
C VAL A 47 6.62 -3.40 1.29
N ALA A 48 7.59 -3.48 0.37
CA ALA A 48 8.90 -2.85 0.55
C ALA A 48 8.80 -1.33 0.79
N LEU A 49 7.97 -0.63 0.01
CA LEU A 49 7.75 0.80 0.17
C LEU A 49 7.11 1.11 1.53
N ALA A 50 6.15 0.31 1.96
CA ALA A 50 5.49 0.46 3.26
C ALA A 50 6.48 0.28 4.42
N LEU A 51 7.32 -0.76 4.37
CA LEU A 51 8.37 -1.02 5.36
C LEU A 51 9.39 0.11 5.46
N ARG A 52 9.61 0.83 4.36
CA ARG A 52 10.51 1.98 4.27
C ARG A 52 9.83 3.31 4.51
N SER A 53 8.58 3.30 4.94
CA SER A 53 7.81 4.51 5.20
C SER A 53 7.57 4.70 6.70
N PRO A 54 8.40 5.51 7.41
CA PRO A 54 8.23 5.75 8.85
C PRO A 54 6.93 6.48 9.20
N GLU A 55 6.25 7.05 8.20
CA GLU A 55 4.91 7.61 8.34
C GLU A 55 3.86 6.53 8.62
N LEU A 56 4.17 5.24 8.41
CA LEU A 56 3.25 4.12 8.55
C LEU A 56 3.67 3.19 9.69
N GLN A 57 2.71 2.85 10.54
CA GLN A 57 2.82 1.78 11.53
C GLN A 57 2.05 0.55 11.02
N ILE A 58 2.78 -0.42 10.48
CA ILE A 58 2.18 -1.67 10.00
C ILE A 58 1.80 -2.55 11.19
N LEU A 59 0.50 -2.73 11.42
CA LEU A 59 -0.04 -3.57 12.49
C LEU A 59 -0.11 -5.05 12.10
N GLY A 60 -0.09 -5.35 10.81
CA GLY A 60 -0.08 -6.70 10.26
C GLY A 60 -0.30 -6.70 8.76
N ILE A 61 -0.06 -7.87 8.17
CA ILE A 61 -0.28 -8.12 6.73
C ILE A 61 -1.14 -9.37 6.59
N THR A 62 -2.18 -9.29 5.76
CA THR A 62 -3.07 -10.39 5.41
C THR A 62 -2.84 -10.82 3.97
N THR A 63 -2.90 -12.13 3.71
CA THR A 63 -2.84 -12.66 2.34
C THR A 63 -4.22 -13.03 1.81
N THR A 64 -4.48 -12.67 0.55
CA THR A 64 -5.73 -13.01 -0.16
C THR A 64 -5.40 -13.76 -1.45
N PHE A 65 -6.43 -14.36 -2.06
CA PHE A 65 -6.42 -15.00 -3.38
C PHE A 65 -5.41 -16.16 -3.61
N GLY A 66 -5.87 -17.23 -4.26
CA GLY A 66 -5.02 -18.37 -4.60
C GLY A 66 -4.52 -19.13 -3.37
N ASP A 67 -3.23 -19.45 -3.34
CA ASP A 67 -2.57 -20.19 -2.26
C ASP A 67 -2.11 -19.25 -1.13
N THR A 68 -3.10 -18.78 -0.33
CA THR A 68 -2.91 -17.76 0.72
C THR A 68 -1.86 -18.15 1.76
N GLU A 69 -1.77 -19.43 2.13
CA GLU A 69 -0.76 -19.94 3.07
C GLU A 69 0.65 -19.85 2.50
N THR A 70 0.85 -20.20 1.23
CA THR A 70 2.18 -20.06 0.61
C THR A 70 2.55 -18.59 0.43
N ARG A 71 1.59 -17.70 0.11
CA ARG A 71 1.83 -16.25 0.12
C ARG A 71 2.23 -15.74 1.51
N ALA A 72 1.63 -16.27 2.57
CA ALA A 72 1.95 -15.87 3.93
C ALA A 72 3.38 -16.30 4.32
N LYS A 73 3.83 -17.48 3.87
CA LYS A 73 5.23 -17.92 4.00
C LYS A 73 6.21 -17.03 3.21
N LEU A 74 5.80 -16.54 2.03
CA LEU A 74 6.57 -15.56 1.26
C LEU A 74 6.78 -14.29 2.09
N LEU A 75 5.71 -13.75 2.70
CA LEU A 75 5.78 -12.59 3.58
C LEU A 75 6.65 -12.84 4.82
N ASP A 76 6.49 -13.97 5.51
CA ASP A 76 7.33 -14.31 6.65
C ASP A 76 8.82 -14.28 6.29
N ARG A 77 9.18 -14.89 5.15
CA ARG A 77 10.56 -14.83 4.63
C ARG A 77 10.99 -13.42 4.29
N PHE A 78 10.18 -12.68 3.53
CA PHE A 78 10.47 -11.31 3.13
C PHE A 78 10.68 -10.40 4.34
N LEU A 79 9.75 -10.43 5.31
CA LEU A 79 9.81 -9.67 6.55
C LEU A 79 11.00 -10.08 7.42
N GLY A 80 11.30 -11.37 7.52
CA GLY A 80 12.45 -11.86 8.28
C GLY A 80 13.79 -11.41 7.70
N GLU A 81 13.98 -11.54 6.39
CA GLU A 81 15.21 -11.14 5.69
C GLU A 81 15.48 -9.63 5.83
N VAL A 82 14.43 -8.82 5.96
CA VAL A 82 14.54 -7.36 6.11
C VAL A 82 14.47 -6.88 7.57
N GLY A 83 14.55 -7.81 8.53
CA GLY A 83 14.61 -7.49 9.96
C GLY A 83 13.29 -7.02 10.58
N ARG A 84 12.16 -7.36 9.95
CA ARG A 84 10.79 -6.96 10.35
C ARG A 84 9.87 -8.15 10.65
N ALA A 85 10.44 -9.25 11.14
CA ALA A 85 9.69 -10.42 11.61
C ALA A 85 8.75 -10.11 12.81
N ASP A 86 8.81 -8.90 13.38
CA ASP A 86 7.86 -8.41 14.39
C ASP A 86 6.45 -8.19 13.83
N ILE A 87 6.31 -7.97 12.52
CA ILE A 87 5.00 -7.73 11.89
C ILE A 87 4.23 -9.05 11.77
N PRO A 88 3.02 -9.16 12.34
CA PRO A 88 2.21 -10.37 12.23
C PRO A 88 1.67 -10.55 10.81
N VAL A 89 1.63 -11.81 10.37
CA VAL A 89 1.05 -12.24 9.09
C VAL A 89 -0.12 -13.18 9.36
N ALA A 90 -1.23 -12.99 8.66
CA ALA A 90 -2.41 -13.84 8.73
C ALA A 90 -2.86 -14.27 7.33
N ALA A 91 -3.40 -15.48 7.19
CA ALA A 91 -3.76 -16.05 5.90
C ALA A 91 -5.28 -16.01 5.68
N GLY A 92 -5.69 -15.53 4.51
CA GLY A 92 -7.07 -15.56 4.06
C GLY A 92 -7.50 -16.95 3.59
N VAL A 93 -8.76 -17.05 3.17
CA VAL A 93 -9.30 -18.31 2.64
C VAL A 93 -8.70 -18.57 1.25
N PRO A 94 -8.10 -19.75 1.01
CA PRO A 94 -7.54 -20.06 -0.29
C PRO A 94 -8.63 -20.17 -1.36
N THR A 95 -8.31 -19.73 -2.58
CA THR A 95 -9.21 -19.81 -3.74
C THR A 95 -8.59 -20.66 -4.84
N PRO A 96 -9.40 -21.17 -5.81
CA PRO A 96 -8.85 -21.85 -6.96
C PRO A 96 -7.80 -20.97 -7.67
N PRO A 97 -6.65 -21.53 -8.09
CA PRO A 97 -5.62 -20.76 -8.74
C PRO A 97 -6.11 -20.30 -10.12
N LYS A 98 -5.97 -19.00 -10.40
CA LYS A 98 -6.16 -18.42 -11.74
C LYS A 98 -4.88 -17.80 -12.31
N ALA A 99 -3.84 -17.69 -11.48
CA ALA A 99 -2.50 -17.29 -11.85
C ALA A 99 -1.49 -18.26 -11.23
N VAL A 100 -0.28 -18.27 -11.79
CA VAL A 100 0.83 -19.10 -11.29
C VAL A 100 1.56 -18.31 -10.21
N LEU A 101 1.74 -18.93 -9.04
CA LEU A 101 2.59 -18.41 -7.98
C LEU A 101 4.06 -18.52 -8.35
N THR A 102 4.55 -17.53 -9.12
CA THR A 102 5.90 -17.49 -9.68
C THR A 102 6.98 -17.52 -8.60
N GLN A 103 6.71 -16.89 -7.46
CA GLN A 103 7.65 -16.73 -6.35
C GLN A 103 7.56 -17.86 -5.29
N ARG A 104 6.89 -18.98 -5.60
CA ARG A 104 6.71 -20.13 -4.69
C ARG A 104 8.02 -20.65 -4.10
N ARG A 105 9.07 -20.75 -4.90
CA ARG A 105 10.39 -21.26 -4.44
C ARG A 105 11.00 -20.35 -3.38
N TYR A 106 10.78 -19.04 -3.47
CA TYR A 106 11.19 -18.11 -2.44
C TYR A 106 10.43 -18.40 -1.14
N ALA A 107 9.10 -18.53 -1.21
CA ALA A 107 8.25 -18.84 -0.06
C ALA A 107 8.64 -20.15 0.66
N GLU A 108 8.86 -21.23 -0.11
CA GLU A 108 9.14 -22.57 0.43
C GLU A 108 10.59 -22.73 0.93
N GLY A 109 11.52 -21.89 0.45
CA GLY A 109 12.94 -21.97 0.80
C GLY A 109 13.37 -21.15 2.02
N GLY A 110 12.47 -20.42 2.66
CA GLY A 110 12.79 -19.50 3.76
C GLY A 110 12.79 -20.14 5.14
N HIS A 111 13.79 -19.82 5.96
CA HIS A 111 13.83 -20.28 7.36
C HIS A 111 12.91 -19.50 8.32
N PHE A 112 12.32 -18.39 7.86
CA PHE A 112 11.35 -17.61 8.65
C PHE A 112 9.91 -18.10 8.49
N ALA A 113 9.63 -18.92 7.47
CA ALA A 113 8.28 -19.37 7.14
C ALA A 113 7.65 -20.15 8.29
N LYS A 114 6.46 -19.71 8.74
CA LYS A 114 5.67 -20.43 9.74
C LYS A 114 4.91 -21.60 9.10
N SER A 115 4.59 -22.59 9.92
CA SER A 115 3.84 -23.77 9.47
C SER A 115 2.36 -23.49 9.21
N SER A 116 1.79 -22.50 9.91
CA SER A 116 0.41 -22.07 9.75
C SER A 116 0.23 -20.63 10.22
N HIS A 117 -0.81 -19.97 9.73
CA HIS A 117 -1.11 -18.58 10.05
C HIS A 117 -2.50 -18.44 10.69
N PRO A 118 -2.74 -17.38 11.49
CA PRO A 118 -4.09 -17.04 11.94
C PRO A 118 -5.02 -16.74 10.76
N ASP A 119 -6.32 -16.91 10.98
CA ASP A 119 -7.37 -16.51 10.02
C ASP A 119 -7.35 -14.98 9.80
N ALA A 120 -7.14 -14.55 8.55
CA ALA A 120 -7.02 -13.14 8.19
C ALA A 120 -8.27 -12.32 8.53
N ILE A 121 -9.47 -12.90 8.36
CA ILE A 121 -10.73 -12.20 8.59
C ILE A 121 -10.88 -11.88 10.09
N THR A 122 -10.69 -12.88 10.95
CA THR A 122 -10.74 -12.71 12.41
C THR A 122 -9.64 -11.77 12.89
N PHE A 123 -8.42 -11.94 12.36
CA PHE A 123 -7.28 -11.07 12.67
C PHE A 123 -7.58 -9.60 12.36
N LEU A 124 -8.09 -9.30 11.16
CA LEU A 124 -8.46 -7.95 10.74
C LEU A 124 -9.54 -7.35 11.65
N LEU A 125 -10.63 -8.09 11.88
CA LEU A 125 -11.73 -7.62 12.73
C LEU A 125 -11.30 -7.41 14.20
N ASP A 126 -10.42 -8.28 14.74
CA ASP A 126 -9.84 -8.12 16.07
C ASP A 126 -8.99 -6.84 16.19
N LEU A 127 -8.21 -6.51 15.15
CA LEU A 127 -7.42 -5.28 15.12
C LEU A 127 -8.33 -4.05 15.07
N ILE A 128 -9.37 -4.06 14.23
CA ILE A 128 -10.33 -2.98 14.10
C ILE A 128 -11.09 -2.76 15.42
N ARG A 129 -11.54 -3.84 16.08
CA ARG A 129 -12.21 -3.75 17.39
C ARG A 129 -11.35 -3.08 18.46
N ARG A 130 -10.04 -3.32 18.43
CA ARG A 130 -9.07 -2.74 19.38
C ARG A 130 -8.66 -1.31 19.05
N ASN A 131 -8.87 -0.85 17.81
CA ASN A 131 -8.42 0.46 17.32
C ASN A 131 -9.51 1.14 16.47
N PRO A 132 -10.73 1.35 17.02
CA PRO A 132 -11.85 1.87 16.24
C PRO A 132 -11.56 3.30 15.74
N GLY A 133 -11.73 3.51 14.43
CA GLY A 133 -11.49 4.80 13.77
C GLY A 133 -10.03 5.12 13.47
N GLU A 134 -9.09 4.22 13.78
CA GLU A 134 -7.66 4.49 13.66
C GLU A 134 -6.99 3.75 12.49
N ILE A 135 -7.48 2.56 12.11
CA ILE A 135 -6.82 1.71 11.12
C ILE A 135 -7.20 2.11 9.70
N THR A 136 -6.18 2.34 8.87
CA THR A 136 -6.33 2.37 7.42
C THR A 136 -6.02 0.99 6.83
N LEU A 137 -6.97 0.41 6.11
CA LEU A 137 -6.75 -0.85 5.37
C LEU A 137 -6.24 -0.52 3.97
N ILE A 138 -5.11 -1.11 3.60
CA ILE A 138 -4.52 -1.04 2.26
C ILE A 138 -4.88 -2.34 1.54
N ALA A 139 -5.83 -2.30 0.61
CA ALA A 139 -6.29 -3.48 -0.12
C ALA A 139 -5.69 -3.49 -1.53
N ILE A 140 -4.66 -4.28 -1.74
CA ILE A 140 -3.89 -4.34 -2.99
C ILE A 140 -4.04 -5.67 -3.73
N GLY A 141 -4.80 -6.63 -3.19
CA GLY A 141 -5.20 -7.84 -3.91
C GLY A 141 -6.71 -8.01 -4.08
N PRO A 142 -7.17 -9.14 -4.65
CA PRO A 142 -8.58 -9.46 -4.80
C PRO A 142 -9.33 -9.48 -3.45
N LEU A 143 -10.54 -8.93 -3.46
CA LEU A 143 -11.23 -8.45 -2.24
C LEU A 143 -11.93 -9.54 -1.39
N MET A 144 -11.54 -10.81 -1.48
CA MET A 144 -12.18 -11.92 -0.75
C MET A 144 -12.16 -11.71 0.76
N ASN A 145 -10.99 -11.33 1.33
CA ASN A 145 -10.87 -11.05 2.76
C ASN A 145 -11.76 -9.87 3.18
N VAL A 146 -11.81 -8.83 2.35
CA VAL A 146 -12.64 -7.64 2.57
C VAL A 146 -14.12 -8.00 2.58
N GLY A 147 -14.61 -8.70 1.54
CA GLY A 147 -16.01 -9.12 1.48
C GLY A 147 -16.42 -10.05 2.61
N ALA A 148 -15.54 -11.00 2.96
CA ALA A 148 -15.77 -11.89 4.09
C ALA A 148 -15.79 -11.16 5.44
N ALA A 149 -14.96 -10.12 5.62
CA ALA A 149 -14.99 -9.28 6.83
C ALA A 149 -16.29 -8.46 6.91
N VAL A 150 -16.77 -7.91 5.79
CA VAL A 150 -18.07 -7.21 5.70
C VAL A 150 -19.22 -8.15 6.06
N ASP A 151 -19.23 -9.38 5.52
CA ASP A 151 -20.28 -10.36 5.80
C ASP A 151 -20.28 -10.80 7.27
N LYS A 152 -19.09 -11.00 7.85
CA LYS A 152 -18.93 -11.54 9.20
C LYS A 152 -19.31 -10.54 10.28
N ASP A 153 -18.88 -9.28 10.15
CA ASP A 153 -19.16 -8.23 11.14
C ASP A 153 -19.11 -6.84 10.48
N PRO A 154 -20.19 -6.40 9.83
CA PRO A 154 -20.23 -5.13 9.11
C PRO A 154 -20.09 -3.92 10.04
N ASP A 155 -20.54 -4.02 11.29
CA ASP A 155 -20.47 -2.93 12.27
C ASP A 155 -19.04 -2.71 12.76
N THR A 156 -18.28 -3.78 12.96
CA THR A 156 -16.84 -3.66 13.20
C THR A 156 -16.13 -3.17 11.95
N PHE A 157 -16.40 -3.73 10.77
CA PHE A 157 -15.72 -3.33 9.53
C PHE A 157 -15.87 -1.83 9.26
N ARG A 158 -17.05 -1.25 9.52
CA ARG A 158 -17.31 0.18 9.39
C ARG A 158 -16.48 1.09 10.31
N LYS A 159 -15.82 0.54 11.33
CA LYS A 159 -14.93 1.29 12.22
C LYS A 159 -13.52 1.48 11.65
N LEU A 160 -13.24 1.01 10.44
CA LEU A 160 -12.02 1.42 9.74
C LEU A 160 -11.99 2.95 9.58
N LYS A 161 -10.81 3.55 9.74
CA LYS A 161 -10.60 4.98 9.47
C LYS A 161 -10.91 5.29 8.01
N ARG A 162 -10.37 4.43 7.13
CA ARG A 162 -10.52 4.48 5.67
C ARG A 162 -9.94 3.22 5.03
N ILE A 163 -10.22 3.05 3.75
CA ILE A 163 -9.64 2.02 2.90
C ILE A 163 -8.94 2.72 1.74
N VAL A 164 -7.71 2.32 1.44
CA VAL A 164 -7.00 2.72 0.22
C VAL A 164 -6.77 1.47 -0.59
N MET A 165 -7.36 1.39 -1.78
CA MET A 165 -7.29 0.20 -2.61
C MET A 165 -6.56 0.45 -3.93
N MET A 166 -5.81 -0.55 -4.40
CA MET A 166 -5.46 -0.67 -5.81
C MET A 166 -6.54 -1.51 -6.47
N GLY A 167 -7.20 -0.94 -7.47
CA GLY A 167 -8.16 -1.67 -8.26
C GLY A 167 -9.14 -0.78 -9.00
N GLY A 168 -9.78 -1.37 -10.01
CA GLY A 168 -10.66 -0.65 -10.92
C GLY A 168 -9.94 0.05 -12.07
N SER A 169 -10.74 0.50 -13.02
CA SER A 169 -10.37 1.07 -14.31
C SER A 169 -11.52 1.99 -14.73
N ILE A 170 -11.30 3.30 -14.67
CA ILE A 170 -12.39 4.29 -14.79
C ILE A 170 -12.46 4.86 -16.20
N LYS A 171 -11.33 5.36 -16.71
CA LYS A 171 -11.21 5.89 -18.08
C LYS A 171 -10.25 5.05 -18.93
N ARG A 172 -9.26 4.41 -18.30
CA ARG A 172 -8.14 3.71 -18.97
C ARG A 172 -8.08 2.23 -18.61
N GLY A 173 -7.90 1.37 -19.61
CA GLY A 173 -7.65 -0.06 -19.49
C GLY A 173 -6.17 -0.40 -19.37
N TYR A 174 -5.85 -1.70 -19.42
CA TYR A 174 -4.46 -2.17 -19.33
C TYR A 174 -3.64 -1.77 -20.57
N GLY A 175 -2.40 -1.34 -20.35
CA GLY A 175 -1.47 -0.96 -21.42
C GLY A 175 -1.81 0.38 -22.09
N ASP A 176 -2.87 1.06 -21.70
CA ASP A 176 -3.13 2.43 -22.12
C ASP A 176 -2.10 3.36 -21.44
N MET A 177 -1.00 3.63 -22.13
CA MET A 177 0.09 4.50 -21.68
C MET A 177 0.07 5.87 -22.36
N GLY A 178 -1.00 6.20 -23.12
CA GLY A 178 -1.12 7.46 -23.87
C GLY A 178 -0.32 7.53 -25.18
N TYR A 179 0.33 6.43 -25.61
CA TYR A 179 1.05 6.37 -26.91
C TYR A 179 0.16 5.97 -28.09
N GLY A 180 -1.00 5.35 -27.81
CA GLY A 180 -1.94 4.86 -28.82
C GLY A 180 -3.35 5.44 -28.60
N PRO A 181 -4.30 5.12 -29.49
CA PRO A 181 -5.69 5.50 -29.29
C PRO A 181 -6.24 4.86 -27.99
N PRO A 182 -6.99 5.61 -27.17
CA PRO A 182 -7.60 5.05 -25.98
C PRO A 182 -8.65 4.01 -26.37
N HIS A 183 -8.62 2.85 -25.72
CA HIS A 183 -9.61 1.77 -25.91
C HIS A 183 -10.64 1.70 -24.78
N GLY A 184 -10.52 2.56 -23.77
CA GLY A 184 -11.48 2.69 -22.68
C GLY A 184 -11.17 1.77 -21.49
N PRO A 185 -12.05 1.78 -20.46
CA PRO A 185 -11.86 0.98 -19.25
C PRO A 185 -12.10 -0.51 -19.48
N GLU A 186 -11.49 -1.34 -18.64
CA GLU A 186 -11.56 -2.81 -18.68
C GLU A 186 -11.90 -3.39 -17.28
N PRO A 187 -12.37 -4.64 -17.16
CA PRO A 187 -12.45 -5.32 -15.87
C PRO A 187 -11.05 -5.51 -15.29
N GLU A 188 -10.74 -4.74 -14.26
CA GLU A 188 -9.45 -4.78 -13.57
C GLU A 188 -9.34 -6.07 -12.72
N TRP A 189 -8.12 -6.62 -12.62
CA TRP A 189 -7.78 -7.89 -11.99
C TRP A 189 -8.35 -8.07 -10.57
N ASN A 190 -8.11 -7.14 -9.65
CA ASN A 190 -8.57 -7.24 -8.27
C ASN A 190 -10.10 -7.22 -8.17
N ILE A 191 -10.75 -6.42 -9.03
CA ILE A 191 -12.22 -6.34 -9.09
C ILE A 191 -12.84 -7.61 -9.70
N VAL A 192 -12.36 -8.05 -10.87
CA VAL A 192 -12.96 -9.16 -11.62
C VAL A 192 -12.77 -10.50 -10.92
N ASN A 193 -11.73 -10.63 -10.10
CA ASN A 193 -11.50 -11.85 -9.33
C ASN A 193 -12.50 -12.07 -8.19
N ASP A 194 -13.13 -11.01 -7.68
CA ASP A 194 -14.21 -11.09 -6.68
C ASP A 194 -15.20 -9.91 -6.78
N ILE A 195 -16.03 -9.95 -7.82
CA ILE A 195 -17.05 -8.94 -8.10
C ILE A 195 -18.01 -8.75 -6.91
N PRO A 196 -18.56 -9.80 -6.27
CA PRO A 196 -19.46 -9.63 -5.12
C PRO A 196 -18.80 -8.88 -3.95
N SER A 197 -17.54 -9.19 -3.61
CA SER A 197 -16.84 -8.49 -2.53
C SER A 197 -16.49 -7.05 -2.89
N ALA A 198 -16.14 -6.79 -4.15
CA ALA A 198 -15.97 -5.43 -4.63
C ALA A 198 -17.26 -4.60 -4.49
N GLN A 199 -18.41 -5.17 -4.89
CA GLN A 199 -19.71 -4.52 -4.73
C GLN A 199 -20.04 -4.22 -3.26
N LYS A 200 -19.75 -5.16 -2.34
CA LYS A 200 -19.90 -4.95 -0.90
C LYS A 200 -19.03 -3.81 -0.39
N LEU A 201 -17.75 -3.75 -0.81
CA LEU A 201 -16.83 -2.68 -0.40
C LEU A 201 -17.34 -1.30 -0.81
N PHE A 202 -17.74 -1.12 -2.07
CA PHE A 202 -18.28 0.15 -2.57
C PHE A 202 -19.61 0.55 -1.90
N ALA A 203 -20.31 -0.40 -1.28
CA ALA A 203 -21.54 -0.17 -0.50
C ALA A 203 -21.32 -0.13 1.03
N ALA A 204 -20.09 -0.36 1.52
CA ALA A 204 -19.84 -0.59 2.95
C ALA A 204 -20.01 0.66 3.83
N GLY A 205 -19.89 1.87 3.24
CA GLY A 205 -20.00 3.14 3.95
C GLY A 205 -18.73 3.55 4.70
N VAL A 206 -17.59 2.91 4.42
CA VAL A 206 -16.26 3.30 4.91
C VAL A 206 -15.65 4.33 3.93
N PRO A 207 -14.94 5.38 4.40
CA PRO A 207 -14.22 6.28 3.49
C PRO A 207 -13.26 5.50 2.58
N LEU A 208 -13.54 5.52 1.27
CA LEU A 208 -12.84 4.70 0.28
C LEU A 208 -12.01 5.58 -0.67
N PHE A 209 -10.74 5.23 -0.83
CA PHE A 209 -9.82 5.84 -1.78
C PHE A 209 -9.38 4.79 -2.79
N VAL A 210 -9.53 5.10 -4.08
CA VAL A 210 -9.32 4.15 -5.17
C VAL A 210 -8.16 4.64 -6.03
N MET A 211 -7.17 3.76 -6.19
CA MET A 211 -6.04 3.91 -7.11
C MET A 211 -6.26 2.94 -8.29
N PRO A 212 -7.03 3.35 -9.32
CA PRO A 212 -7.34 2.52 -10.48
C PRO A 212 -6.19 2.53 -11.51
N LEU A 213 -6.32 1.69 -12.54
CA LEU A 213 -5.40 1.63 -13.70
C LEU A 213 -5.09 2.99 -14.32
N ASP A 214 -6.00 3.96 -14.18
CA ASP A 214 -5.79 5.33 -14.64
C ASP A 214 -4.53 6.00 -14.06
N SER A 215 -4.14 5.60 -12.84
CA SER A 215 -3.09 6.23 -12.03
C SER A 215 -1.93 5.30 -11.64
N THR A 216 -2.05 4.00 -11.88
CA THR A 216 -1.15 2.99 -11.30
C THR A 216 -0.27 2.25 -12.32
N GLN A 217 -0.41 2.50 -13.62
CA GLN A 217 0.36 1.78 -14.65
C GLN A 217 1.83 2.26 -14.79
N LEU A 218 2.65 2.07 -13.75
CA LEU A 218 3.97 2.68 -13.60
C LEU A 218 5.10 1.71 -13.96
N LYS A 219 5.70 1.87 -15.14
CA LYS A 219 6.77 0.96 -15.60
C LYS A 219 8.09 1.19 -14.86
N LEU A 220 8.51 0.21 -14.06
CA LEU A 220 9.83 0.19 -13.45
C LEU A 220 10.85 -0.30 -14.48
N ASP A 221 11.30 0.58 -15.37
CA ASP A 221 12.23 0.27 -16.46
C ASP A 221 13.61 -0.20 -16.00
N GLU A 222 14.43 -0.66 -16.95
CA GLU A 222 15.76 -1.21 -16.68
C GLU A 222 16.66 -0.25 -15.92
N VAL A 223 16.66 1.05 -16.24
CA VAL A 223 17.52 2.04 -15.58
C VAL A 223 17.14 2.19 -14.12
N LYS A 224 15.83 2.29 -13.84
CA LYS A 224 15.29 2.39 -12.48
C LYS A 224 15.53 1.10 -11.69
N ARG A 225 15.34 -0.07 -12.31
CA ARG A 225 15.61 -1.38 -11.69
C ARG A 225 17.09 -1.56 -11.37
N ALA A 226 17.98 -1.28 -12.32
CA ALA A 226 19.42 -1.41 -12.14
C ALA A 226 19.92 -0.47 -11.03
N PHE A 227 19.38 0.74 -10.95
CA PHE A 227 19.64 1.65 -9.84
C PHE A 227 19.19 1.06 -8.49
N LEU A 228 18.03 0.42 -8.43
CA LEU A 228 17.51 -0.12 -7.18
C LEU A 228 18.23 -1.40 -6.74
N PHE A 229 18.50 -2.32 -7.65
CA PHE A 229 19.10 -3.62 -7.32
C PHE A 229 20.59 -3.56 -7.00
N ARG A 230 21.28 -2.45 -7.33
CA ARG A 230 22.69 -2.25 -6.96
C ARG A 230 22.90 -1.73 -5.53
N GLN A 231 21.83 -1.42 -4.79
CA GLN A 231 21.96 -0.76 -3.47
C GLN A 231 22.50 -1.71 -2.40
N GLY A 232 22.26 -3.03 -2.51
CA GLY A 232 22.78 -4.02 -1.58
C GLY A 232 22.22 -3.92 -0.16
N THR A 233 20.99 -3.43 -0.02
CA THR A 233 20.25 -3.47 1.26
C THR A 233 19.43 -4.74 1.35
N PRO A 234 19.06 -5.22 2.56
CA PRO A 234 18.24 -6.41 2.71
C PRO A 234 16.94 -6.36 1.89
N ILE A 235 16.30 -5.19 1.81
CA ILE A 235 15.07 -5.01 1.01
C ILE A 235 15.36 -5.14 -0.48
N THR A 236 16.40 -4.49 -0.99
CA THR A 236 16.72 -4.55 -2.43
C THR A 236 17.21 -5.92 -2.86
N ASP A 237 17.88 -6.65 -1.97
CA ASP A 237 18.34 -8.02 -2.21
C ASP A 237 17.16 -8.98 -2.28
N ALA A 238 16.24 -8.91 -1.31
CA ALA A 238 15.01 -9.69 -1.31
C ALA A 238 14.15 -9.40 -2.56
N LEU A 239 13.96 -8.12 -2.92
CA LEU A 239 13.27 -7.73 -4.14
C LEU A 239 13.97 -8.25 -5.42
N THR A 240 15.30 -8.30 -5.43
CA THR A 240 16.06 -8.86 -6.56
C THR A 240 15.76 -10.35 -6.72
N LEU A 241 15.73 -11.12 -5.62
CA LEU A 241 15.40 -12.54 -5.66
C LEU A 241 13.97 -12.78 -6.16
N LEU A 242 12.99 -12.02 -5.66
CA LEU A 242 11.60 -12.10 -6.10
C LEU A 242 11.47 -11.72 -7.59
N TYR A 243 12.17 -10.67 -8.05
CA TYR A 243 12.25 -10.27 -9.45
C TYR A 243 12.76 -11.37 -10.36
N ARG A 244 13.81 -12.07 -9.95
CA ARG A 244 14.34 -13.19 -10.73
C ARG A 244 13.37 -14.37 -10.78
N GLN A 245 12.57 -14.60 -9.74
CA GLN A 245 11.56 -15.67 -9.74
C GLN A 245 10.29 -15.31 -10.52
N TRP A 246 9.87 -14.03 -10.48
CA TRP A 246 8.77 -13.53 -11.31
C TRP A 246 9.04 -13.78 -12.80
N GLY A 247 10.30 -13.64 -13.23
CA GLY A 247 10.76 -14.19 -14.50
C GLY A 247 10.37 -13.39 -15.75
N GLN A 248 9.87 -12.16 -15.56
CA GLN A 248 9.52 -11.24 -16.65
C GLN A 248 10.42 -10.00 -16.63
N GLU A 249 10.41 -9.25 -17.74
CA GLU A 249 11.40 -8.19 -17.98
C GLU A 249 11.12 -6.92 -17.16
N THR A 250 9.95 -6.30 -17.36
CA THR A 250 9.64 -4.97 -16.80
C THR A 250 8.37 -4.99 -15.95
N PRO A 251 8.49 -4.88 -14.62
CA PRO A 251 7.35 -4.73 -13.73
C PRO A 251 6.53 -3.49 -14.05
N THR A 252 5.21 -3.63 -13.93
CA THR A 252 4.30 -2.48 -13.84
C THR A 252 3.91 -2.36 -12.39
N LEU A 253 4.21 -1.22 -11.76
CA LEU A 253 3.99 -1.03 -10.34
C LEU A 253 2.60 -0.46 -10.10
N PHE A 254 1.61 -1.33 -9.87
CA PHE A 254 0.26 -0.88 -9.59
C PHE A 254 0.09 -0.52 -8.12
N ASP A 255 0.37 -1.49 -7.26
CA ASP A 255 0.11 -1.43 -5.82
C ASP A 255 0.89 -0.36 -5.06
N PRO A 256 2.18 -0.07 -5.38
CA PRO A 256 2.94 0.93 -4.65
C PRO A 256 2.32 2.33 -4.65
N MET A 257 1.42 2.64 -5.58
CA MET A 257 0.71 3.92 -5.60
C MET A 257 -0.20 4.10 -4.38
N THR A 258 -0.76 3.03 -3.81
CA THR A 258 -1.56 3.11 -2.58
C THR A 258 -0.73 3.61 -1.39
N ILE A 259 0.48 3.07 -1.25
CA ILE A 259 1.45 3.48 -0.22
C ILE A 259 1.95 4.90 -0.49
N ALA A 260 2.28 5.19 -1.75
CA ALA A 260 2.74 6.53 -2.15
C ALA A 260 1.69 7.60 -1.88
N PHE A 261 0.41 7.32 -2.13
CA PHE A 261 -0.71 8.19 -1.79
C PHE A 261 -0.82 8.43 -0.28
N LEU A 262 -0.67 7.40 0.54
CA LEU A 262 -0.71 7.54 2.00
C LEU A 262 0.41 8.45 2.53
N VAL A 263 1.62 8.28 2.02
CA VAL A 263 2.81 9.01 2.47
C VAL A 263 2.86 10.42 1.88
N LYS A 264 2.48 10.55 0.61
CA LYS A 264 2.54 11.81 -0.13
C LYS A 264 1.32 11.94 -1.05
N PRO A 265 0.16 12.38 -0.50
CA PRO A 265 -1.11 12.43 -1.24
C PRO A 265 -1.05 13.21 -2.56
N SER A 266 -0.15 14.19 -2.68
CA SER A 266 0.06 14.96 -3.91
C SER A 266 0.55 14.13 -5.10
N LEU A 267 1.02 12.88 -4.89
CA LEU A 267 1.42 11.96 -5.96
C LEU A 267 0.22 11.35 -6.70
N CYS A 268 -0.94 11.29 -6.04
CA CYS A 268 -2.18 10.80 -6.60
C CYS A 268 -3.37 11.65 -6.11
N PRO A 269 -3.55 12.87 -6.65
CA PRO A 269 -4.68 13.72 -6.30
C PRO A 269 -6.00 13.00 -6.57
N VAL A 270 -6.91 13.01 -5.60
CA VAL A 270 -8.19 12.33 -5.69
C VAL A 270 -9.35 13.30 -5.92
N GLN A 271 -10.39 12.80 -6.57
CA GLN A 271 -11.65 13.50 -6.75
C GLN A 271 -12.83 12.63 -6.31
N PRO A 272 -13.89 13.23 -5.73
CA PRO A 272 -15.07 12.49 -5.32
C PRO A 272 -15.82 11.95 -6.54
N MET A 273 -16.13 10.65 -6.53
CA MET A 273 -16.90 9.99 -7.57
C MET A 273 -17.85 8.96 -6.96
N HIS A 274 -19.03 8.79 -7.56
CA HIS A 274 -19.86 7.63 -7.27
C HIS A 274 -19.48 6.51 -8.25
N ILE A 275 -18.99 5.41 -7.68
CA ILE A 275 -18.49 4.25 -8.39
C ILE A 275 -19.36 3.04 -8.09
N ARG A 276 -19.75 2.33 -9.14
CA ARG A 276 -20.43 1.04 -9.08
C ARG A 276 -19.62 -0.03 -9.81
N VAL A 277 -19.55 -1.23 -9.25
CA VAL A 277 -19.02 -2.40 -9.96
C VAL A 277 -20.17 -3.13 -10.64
N ASP A 278 -20.11 -3.27 -11.97
CA ASP A 278 -21.11 -4.02 -12.72
C ASP A 278 -20.90 -5.54 -12.66
N GLU A 279 -21.87 -6.31 -13.16
CA GLU A 279 -21.85 -7.78 -13.12
C GLU A 279 -20.70 -8.40 -13.92
N LYS A 280 -20.02 -7.61 -14.75
CA LYS A 280 -18.87 -8.03 -15.56
C LYS A 280 -17.54 -7.56 -14.96
N GLY A 281 -17.57 -6.92 -13.79
CA GLY A 281 -16.38 -6.46 -13.07
C GLY A 281 -15.84 -5.12 -13.56
N PHE A 282 -16.59 -4.36 -14.38
CA PHE A 282 -16.17 -3.00 -14.69
C PHE A 282 -16.54 -2.05 -13.55
N THR A 283 -15.65 -1.11 -13.27
CA THR A 283 -15.89 0.02 -12.38
C THR A 283 -16.47 1.18 -13.20
N ARG A 284 -17.72 1.54 -12.90
CA ARG A 284 -18.48 2.56 -13.62
C ARG A 284 -18.65 3.79 -12.75
N SER A 285 -18.32 4.95 -13.30
CA SER A 285 -18.75 6.22 -12.73
C SER A 285 -20.20 6.49 -13.14
N ASP A 286 -21.05 6.82 -12.19
CA ASP A 286 -22.42 7.28 -12.45
C ASP A 286 -22.79 8.47 -11.53
N PRO A 287 -23.93 9.14 -11.74
CA PRO A 287 -24.33 10.30 -10.93
C PRO A 287 -24.68 9.99 -9.46
N GLY A 288 -24.73 8.72 -9.07
CA GLY A 288 -25.22 8.29 -7.76
C GLY A 288 -26.75 8.42 -7.57
N PRO A 289 -27.28 7.96 -6.43
CA PRO A 289 -28.70 8.06 -6.11
C PRO A 289 -29.13 9.53 -5.91
N PRO A 290 -30.34 9.93 -6.34
CA PRO A 290 -30.82 11.32 -6.24
C PRO A 290 -30.85 11.93 -4.82
N ASN A 291 -30.78 11.09 -3.77
CA ASN A 291 -30.97 11.48 -2.36
C ASN A 291 -29.85 10.96 -1.43
N ALA A 292 -28.72 10.52 -1.97
CA ALA A 292 -27.54 10.09 -1.18
C ALA A 292 -26.40 11.10 -1.34
N ASN A 293 -25.34 10.96 -0.54
CA ASN A 293 -24.06 11.60 -0.85
C ASN A 293 -23.71 11.28 -2.32
N SER A 294 -23.42 12.30 -3.11
CA SER A 294 -23.21 12.17 -4.56
C SER A 294 -21.94 11.39 -4.94
N PHE A 295 -21.23 10.82 -3.95
CA PHE A 295 -20.02 10.02 -4.12
C PHE A 295 -19.91 8.97 -3.00
N ASN A 296 -19.30 7.82 -3.33
CA ASN A 296 -18.93 6.77 -2.38
C ASN A 296 -17.42 6.48 -2.36
N ALA A 297 -16.64 7.14 -3.23
CA ALA A 297 -15.20 6.97 -3.33
C ALA A 297 -14.49 8.29 -3.66
N GLN A 298 -13.22 8.35 -3.28
CA GLN A 298 -12.23 9.34 -3.70
C GLN A 298 -11.29 8.64 -4.69
N VAL A 299 -11.25 9.09 -5.94
CA VAL A 299 -10.60 8.34 -7.03
C VAL A 299 -9.44 9.15 -7.60
N CYS A 300 -8.27 8.52 -7.72
CA CYS A 300 -7.13 9.11 -8.40
C CYS A 300 -7.17 8.75 -9.90
N LEU A 301 -7.38 9.75 -10.77
CA LEU A 301 -7.43 9.52 -12.23
C LEU A 301 -6.14 9.91 -12.96
N ASP A 302 -5.23 10.57 -12.27
CA ASP A 302 -3.98 11.01 -12.84
C ASP A 302 -2.91 11.05 -11.75
N SER A 303 -1.79 10.38 -12.03
CA SER A 303 -0.60 10.40 -11.18
C SER A 303 0.57 10.91 -12.00
N SER A 304 1.61 11.41 -11.34
CA SER A 304 2.85 11.79 -12.02
C SER A 304 3.87 10.66 -11.92
N PRO A 305 4.17 9.92 -13.02
CA PRO A 305 5.17 8.86 -12.98
C PRO A 305 6.56 9.35 -12.54
N ASP A 306 6.97 10.53 -13.02
CA ASP A 306 8.25 11.12 -12.65
C ASP A 306 8.32 11.47 -11.17
N ALA A 307 7.27 12.12 -10.62
CA ALA A 307 7.24 12.45 -9.20
C ALA A 307 7.16 11.19 -8.33
N PHE A 308 6.40 10.19 -8.78
CA PHE A 308 6.32 8.89 -8.14
C PHE A 308 7.69 8.22 -8.09
N PHE A 309 8.39 8.06 -9.22
CA PHE A 309 9.68 7.35 -9.24
C PHE A 309 10.78 8.10 -8.50
N ARG A 310 10.79 9.44 -8.49
CA ARG A 310 11.69 10.21 -7.63
C ARG A 310 11.45 9.92 -6.15
N PHE A 311 10.20 9.82 -5.73
CA PHE A 311 9.85 9.46 -4.35
C PHE A 311 10.20 7.99 -4.04
N PHE A 312 9.71 7.08 -4.86
CA PHE A 312 9.81 5.63 -4.71
C PHE A 312 11.26 5.15 -4.66
N LEU A 313 12.07 5.54 -5.65
CA LEU A 313 13.47 5.10 -5.74
C LEU A 313 14.30 5.67 -4.59
N ASN A 314 14.11 6.94 -4.23
CA ASN A 314 14.82 7.53 -3.09
C ASN A 314 14.47 6.82 -1.78
N ARG A 315 13.21 6.40 -1.60
CA ARG A 315 12.77 5.73 -0.38
C ARG A 315 13.35 4.31 -0.26
N LEU A 316 13.30 3.54 -1.34
CA LEU A 316 13.81 2.18 -1.35
C LEU A 316 15.34 2.09 -1.40
N ALA A 317 16.02 3.10 -1.94
CA ALA A 317 17.49 3.12 -2.02
C ALA A 317 18.20 3.63 -0.76
N ALA A 318 17.46 4.16 0.23
CA ALA A 318 18.08 4.54 1.51
C ALA A 318 18.81 3.33 2.16
N PRO A 319 19.83 3.53 2.99
CA PRO A 319 20.42 2.44 3.77
C PRO A 319 19.40 1.85 4.75
#